data_AF-A0A848WN12-F1
#
_entry.id   AF-A0A848WN12-F1
#
_cell.length_a   1.000
_cell.length_b   1.000
_cell.length_c   1.000
_cell.angle_alpha   90.00
_cell.angle_beta   90.00
_cell.angle_gamma   90.00
#
_symmetry.space_group_name_H-M   'P 1'
#
loop_
_entity.id
_entity.type
_entity.pdbx_description
1 polymer ?
#
loop_
_entity_poly.entity_id
_entity_poly.type
_entity_poly.pdbx_seq_one_letter_code
_entity_poly.pdbx_strand_id
1 'polypeptide(L)' 'MGHSKIRNMEEFASLSGISRPTVSKYFNDPASVRASTRAKIEDALKK' A
#
# COMPACT_ATOMS: atom_id res chain seq x y z
N MET A 1 22.39 4.26 -8.79
CA MET A 1 21.17 3.45 -8.94
C MET A 1 20.00 4.24 -8.38
N GLY A 2 19.08 4.68 -9.24
CA GLY A 2 18.01 5.60 -8.87
C GLY A 2 17.01 4.94 -7.92
N HIS A 3 16.83 5.54 -6.74
CA HIS A 3 15.71 5.27 -5.86
C HIS A 3 14.41 5.47 -6.67
N SER A 4 13.74 4.39 -7.07
CA SER A 4 12.40 4.46 -7.63
C SER A 4 11.45 4.87 -6.50
N LYS A 5 11.44 6.18 -6.21
CA LYS A 5 10.49 6.78 -5.28
C LYS A 5 9.12 6.44 -5.82
N ILE A 6 8.34 5.70 -5.05
CA ILE A 6 6.95 5.37 -5.42
C ILE A 6 6.23 6.71 -5.57
N ARG A 7 5.89 7.08 -6.82
CA ARG A 7 5.31 8.39 -7.16
C ARG A 7 3.79 8.37 -7.19
N ASN A 8 3.18 7.19 -7.17
CA ASN A 8 1.75 7.05 -7.27
C ASN A 8 1.24 5.82 -6.48
N MET A 9 -0.07 5.79 -6.26
CA MET A 9 -0.78 4.69 -5.61
C MET A 9 -0.78 3.39 -6.44
N GLU A 10 -0.56 3.46 -7.76
CA GLU A 10 -0.58 2.28 -8.63
C GLU A 10 0.65 1.42 -8.41
N GLU A 11 1.81 2.05 -8.41
CA GLU A 11 3.10 1.43 -8.14
C GLU A 11 3.11 0.89 -6.71
N PHE A 12 2.56 1.64 -5.74
CA PHE A 12 2.43 1.17 -4.37
C PHE A 12 1.53 -0.07 -4.26
N ALA A 13 0.39 -0.08 -4.95
CA ALA A 13 -0.52 -1.22 -5.02
C ALA A 13 0.15 -2.46 -5.62
N SER A 14 0.86 -2.30 -6.74
CA SER A 14 1.60 -3.36 -7.40
C SER A 14 2.72 -3.92 -6.52
N LEU A 15 3.45 -3.06 -5.81
CA LEU A 15 4.56 -3.45 -4.91
C LEU A 15 4.08 -4.13 -3.63
N SER A 16 2.97 -3.65 -3.05
CA SER A 16 2.37 -4.24 -1.84
C SER A 16 1.53 -5.49 -2.13
N GLY A 17 1.30 -5.83 -3.41
CA GLY A 17 0.43 -6.94 -3.81
C GLY A 17 -1.02 -6.73 -3.41
N ILE A 18 -1.46 -5.47 -3.32
CA ILE A 18 -2.80 -5.07 -2.88
C ILE A 18 -3.39 -4.14 -3.93
N SER A 19 -4.66 -4.35 -4.29
CA SER A 19 -5.32 -3.51 -5.29
C SER A 19 -5.39 -2.04 -4.86
N ARG A 20 -5.22 -1.13 -5.83
CA ARG A 20 -5.39 0.33 -5.65
C ARG A 20 -6.60 0.76 -4.82
N PRO A 21 -7.84 0.23 -5.03
CA PRO A 21 -8.97 0.63 -4.20
C PRO A 21 -8.81 0.23 -2.72
N THR A 22 -8.13 -0.87 -2.43
CA THR A 22 -7.87 -1.35 -1.07
C THR A 22 -6.78 -0.52 -0.39
N VAL A 23 -5.72 -0.16 -1.14
CA VAL A 23 -4.70 0.78 -0.68
C VAL A 23 -5.33 2.15 -0.41
N SER A 24 -6.12 2.67 -1.36
CA SER A 24 -6.85 3.93 -1.18
C SER A 24 -7.78 3.87 0.04
N LYS A 25 -8.53 2.78 0.21
CA LYS A 25 -9.37 2.57 1.39
C LYS A 25 -8.52 2.55 2.66
N TYR A 26 -7.34 1.93 2.68
CA TYR A 26 -6.46 1.96 3.85
C TYR A 26 -5.99 3.37 4.22
N PHE A 27 -5.59 4.19 3.24
CA PHE A 27 -5.16 5.57 3.51
C PHE A 27 -6.32 6.48 3.92
N ASN A 28 -7.54 6.21 3.46
CA ASN A 28 -8.72 6.97 3.86
C ASN A 28 -9.31 6.49 5.20
N ASP A 29 -9.40 5.18 5.39
CA ASP A 29 -9.89 4.54 6.60
C ASP A 29 -9.16 3.19 6.82
N PRO A 30 -8.11 3.17 7.65
CA PRO A 30 -7.36 1.96 7.87
C PRO A 30 -8.20 0.90 8.60
N ALA A 31 -9.22 1.30 9.39
CA ALA A 31 -10.06 0.40 10.17
C ALA A 31 -11.01 -0.46 9.32
N SER A 32 -11.40 0.01 8.14
CA SER A 32 -12.27 -0.68 7.18
C SER A 32 -11.55 -1.77 6.39
N VAL A 33 -10.21 -1.84 6.44
CA VAL A 33 -9.43 -2.95 5.86
C VAL A 33 -9.02 -3.96 6.92
N ARG A 34 -9.04 -5.24 6.52
CA ARG A 34 -8.60 -6.36 7.35
C ARG A 34 -7.17 -6.14 7.87
N ALA A 35 -6.93 -6.55 9.12
CA ALA A 35 -5.61 -6.48 9.75
C ALA A 35 -4.50 -7.13 8.93
N SER A 36 -4.76 -8.30 8.30
CA SER A 36 -3.79 -8.97 7.45
C SER A 36 -3.43 -8.18 6.19
N THR A 37 -4.36 -7.40 5.64
CA THR A 37 -4.13 -6.52 4.49
C THR A 37 -3.38 -5.27 4.92
N ARG A 38 -3.75 -4.69 6.07
CA ARG A 38 -3.02 -3.56 6.68
C ARG A 38 -1.56 -3.93 6.91
N ALA A 39 -1.28 -5.09 7.51
CA ALA A 39 0.09 -5.53 7.78
C ALA A 39 0.97 -5.59 6.52
N LYS A 40 0.41 -6.02 5.38
CA LYS A 40 1.11 -6.00 4.09
C LYS A 40 1.41 -4.59 3.57
N ILE A 41 0.49 -3.64 3.80
CA ILE A 41 0.70 -2.23 3.45
C ILE A 41 1.79 -1.63 4.33
N GLU A 42 1.77 -1.92 5.63
CA GLU A 42 2.78 -1.44 6.57
C GLU A 42 4.17 -2.04 6.29
N ASP A 43 4.25 -3.31 5.91
CA ASP A 43 5.50 -3.94 5.43
C ASP A 43 6.04 -3.23 4.18
N ALA A 44 5.16 -2.95 3.21
CA ALA A 44 5.53 -2.25 1.98
C ALA A 44 5.94 -0.78 2.22
N LEU A 45 5.44 -0.12 3.26
CA LEU A 45 5.84 1.24 3.66
C LEU A 45 7.20 1.27 4.37
N LYS A 46 7.64 0.15 4.93
CA LYS A 46 8.90 0.05 5.68
C LYS A 46 10.12 -0.23 4.79
N LYS A 47 9.89 -0.56 3.51
CA LYS A 47 10.90 -0.80 2.47
C LYS A 47 11.19 0.46 1.67
#